data_AF-A0A2T4DA09-F1
#
_entry.id   AF-A0A2T4DA09-F1
#
_cell.length_a   1.000
_cell.length_b   1.000
_cell.length_c   1.000
_cell.angle_alpha   90.00
_cell.angle_beta   90.00
_cell.angle_gamma   90.00
#
_symmetry.space_group_name_H-M   'P 1'
#
loop_
_entity.id
_entity.type
_entity.pdbx_description
1 polymer ?
#
loop_
_entity_poly.entity_id
_entity_poly.type
_entity_poly.pdbx_seq_one_letter_code
_entity_poly.pdbx_strand_id
1 'polypeptide(L)'
;MPFSHFSFYGFCLFYAIQSYFLVRYFLKLAYYTHGSEVHLNPSPVSVIICAHNELHNLKSNLEGILKQDYPDFEVIIMDDRSQDGSYEWLKKVQETYQHLQINRIEKTPDNFNSKKYALSEGIKAARHEIILLTDADCRVNSKNWIAKMAHSYKD
;
A
#
# COMPACT_ATOMS: atom_id res chain seq x y z
N MET A 1 15.13 23.33 51.66
CA MET A 1 14.36 23.77 50.47
C MET A 1 15.15 23.97 49.16
N PRO A 2 16.50 23.85 49.03
CA PRO A 2 17.17 24.01 47.73
C PRO A 2 17.15 22.76 46.83
N PHE A 3 16.94 21.57 47.41
CA PHE A 3 16.96 20.30 46.68
C PHE A 3 15.81 20.16 45.67
N SER A 4 14.62 20.68 45.98
CA SER A 4 13.45 20.66 45.10
C SER A 4 13.64 21.50 43.84
N HIS A 5 14.36 22.61 43.94
CA HIS A 5 14.64 23.46 42.79
C HIS A 5 15.64 22.80 41.83
N PHE A 6 16.67 22.13 42.35
CA PHE A 6 17.67 21.45 41.50
C PHE A 6 17.04 20.31 40.68
N SER A 7 16.17 19.50 41.30
CA SER A 7 15.44 18.44 40.60
C SER A 7 14.46 19.00 39.56
N PHE A 8 13.80 20.13 39.83
CA PHE A 8 12.92 20.80 38.86
C PHE A 8 13.70 21.30 37.63
N TYR A 9 14.84 21.97 37.83
CA TYR A 9 15.67 22.44 36.71
C TYR A 9 16.26 21.27 35.91
N GLY A 10 16.67 20.19 36.57
CA GLY A 10 17.13 18.97 35.88
C GLY A 10 16.04 18.34 35.01
N PHE A 11 14.80 18.29 35.52
CA PHE A 11 13.64 17.83 34.76
C PHE A 11 13.37 18.75 33.56
N CYS A 12 13.31 20.07 33.76
CA CYS A 12 13.12 21.03 32.66
C CYS A 12 14.20 20.90 31.58
N LEU A 13 15.47 20.76 31.96
CA LEU A 13 16.59 20.59 31.02
C LEU A 13 16.45 19.29 30.22
N PHE A 14 16.06 18.19 30.86
CA PHE A 14 15.82 16.92 30.19
C PHE A 14 14.73 17.02 29.11
N TYR A 15 13.58 17.63 29.43
CA TYR A 15 12.52 17.85 28.44
C TYR A 15 12.91 18.84 27.34
N ALA A 16 13.68 19.87 27.67
CA ALA A 16 14.20 20.80 26.68
C ALA A 16 15.10 20.07 25.66
N ILE A 17 16.01 19.21 26.13
CA ILE A 17 16.87 18.39 25.27
C ILE A 17 16.03 17.45 24.41
N GLN A 18 15.06 16.73 24.99
CA GLN A 18 14.17 15.84 24.22
C GLN A 18 13.38 16.59 23.15
N SER A 19 12.77 17.74 23.51
CA SER A 19 12.00 18.56 22.58
C SER A 19 12.87 19.07 21.42
N TYR A 20 14.12 19.47 21.69
CA TYR A 20 15.06 19.86 20.65
C TYR A 20 15.30 18.73 19.62
N PHE A 21 15.55 17.51 20.08
CA PHE A 21 15.77 16.37 19.18
C PHE A 21 14.50 16.00 18.38
N LEU A 22 13.34 15.99 19.05
CA LEU A 22 12.06 15.74 18.39
C LEU A 22 11.76 16.80 17.32
N VAL A 23 11.87 18.08 17.67
CA VAL A 23 11.64 19.18 16.72
C VAL A 23 12.61 19.08 15.55
N ARG A 24 13.92 18.87 15.77
CA ARG A 24 14.87 18.70 14.65
C ARG A 24 14.52 17.52 13.75
N TYR A 25 14.11 16.40 14.33
CA TYR A 25 13.72 15.20 13.59
C TYR A 25 12.47 15.45 12.73
N PHE A 26 11.41 16.03 13.33
CA PHE A 26 10.16 16.32 12.63
C PHE A 26 10.26 17.49 11.65
N LEU A 27 11.09 18.50 11.90
CA LEU A 27 11.35 19.57 10.93
C LEU A 27 12.01 19.01 9.66
N LYS A 28 12.98 18.09 9.80
CA LYS A 28 13.59 17.45 8.64
C LYS A 28 12.56 16.70 7.79
N LEU A 29 11.58 16.06 8.42
CA LEU A 29 10.48 15.40 7.72
C LEU A 29 9.50 16.41 7.09
N ALA A 30 9.17 17.49 7.81
CA ALA A 30 8.26 18.53 7.34
C ALA A 30 8.77 19.28 6.11
N TYR A 31 10.10 19.47 6.01
CA TYR A 31 10.76 20.10 4.86
C TYR A 31 11.32 19.09 3.85
N TYR A 32 11.01 17.81 3.99
CA TYR A 32 11.45 16.81 3.02
C TYR A 32 10.67 16.98 1.71
N THR A 33 11.34 17.54 0.70
CA THR A 33 10.83 17.60 -0.67
C THR A 33 11.33 16.39 -1.43
N HIS A 34 10.42 15.57 -1.95
CA HIS A 34 10.77 14.42 -2.77
C HIS A 34 11.12 14.87 -4.19
N GLY A 35 12.37 14.66 -4.61
CA GLY A 35 12.76 14.76 -6.01
C GLY A 35 12.14 13.58 -6.76
N SER A 36 11.33 13.85 -7.77
CA SER A 36 10.79 12.78 -8.63
C SER A 36 11.79 12.56 -9.77
N GLU A 37 12.76 11.67 -9.58
CA GLU A 37 13.60 11.25 -10.71
C GLU A 37 12.75 10.36 -11.63
N VAL A 38 12.60 10.78 -12.89
CA VAL A 38 11.86 10.02 -13.90
C VAL A 38 12.79 8.92 -14.41
N HIS A 39 12.51 7.67 -14.03
CA HIS A 39 13.19 6.52 -14.62
C HIS A 39 12.75 6.35 -16.08
N LEU A 40 13.72 6.35 -16.99
CA LEU A 40 13.48 6.14 -18.42
C LEU A 40 13.00 4.71 -18.74
N ASN A 41 13.24 3.76 -17.84
CA ASN A 41 12.77 2.38 -17.96
C ASN A 41 12.54 1.78 -16.55
N PRO A 42 11.36 1.99 -15.95
CA PRO A 42 11.08 1.48 -14.61
C PRO A 42 10.80 -0.03 -14.64
N SER A 43 11.26 -0.77 -13.62
CA SER A 43 11.08 -2.22 -13.53
C SER A 43 9.59 -2.60 -13.41
N PRO A 44 9.10 -3.68 -14.05
CA PRO A 44 7.69 -4.07 -13.99
C PRO A 44 7.17 -4.33 -12.56
N VAL A 45 5.88 -4.07 -12.32
CA VAL A 45 5.26 -4.16 -10.98
C VAL A 45 4.03 -5.05 -10.96
N SER A 46 3.88 -5.87 -9.92
CA SER A 46 2.63 -6.59 -9.62
C SER A 46 1.93 -5.94 -8.43
N VAL A 47 0.74 -5.38 -8.65
CA VAL A 47 -0.10 -4.81 -7.60
C VAL A 47 -1.07 -5.87 -7.10
N ILE A 48 -1.05 -6.19 -5.81
CA ILE A 48 -1.91 -7.21 -5.21
C ILE A 48 -2.93 -6.54 -4.29
N ILE A 49 -4.19 -6.92 -4.46
CA ILE A 49 -5.33 -6.44 -3.68
C ILE A 49 -6.10 -7.64 -3.15
N CYS A 50 -6.26 -7.75 -1.84
CA CYS A 50 -7.14 -8.75 -1.25
C CYS A 50 -8.51 -8.12 -0.95
N ALA A 51 -9.59 -8.79 -1.31
CA ALA A 51 -10.95 -8.30 -1.16
C ALA A 51 -11.87 -9.37 -0.57
N HIS A 52 -12.67 -9.02 0.44
CA HIS A 52 -13.74 -9.86 0.98
C HIS A 52 -14.97 -8.99 1.25
N ASN A 53 -16.00 -9.12 0.43
CA ASN A 53 -17.21 -8.29 0.50
C ASN A 53 -16.92 -6.78 0.37
N GLU A 54 -16.17 -6.41 -0.67
CA GLU A 54 -15.65 -5.05 -0.88
C GLU A 54 -16.25 -4.37 -2.12
N LEU A 55 -17.44 -4.78 -2.58
CA LEU A 55 -18.01 -4.32 -3.85
C LEU A 55 -18.10 -2.79 -3.95
N HIS A 56 -18.48 -2.13 -2.85
CA HIS A 56 -18.60 -0.67 -2.82
C HIS A 56 -17.24 0.04 -2.96
N ASN A 57 -16.24 -0.46 -2.22
CA ASN A 57 -14.89 0.08 -2.23
C ASN A 57 -14.18 -0.18 -3.56
N LEU A 58 -14.30 -1.41 -4.09
CA LEU A 58 -13.79 -1.77 -5.41
C LEU A 58 -14.34 -0.86 -6.52
N LYS A 59 -15.65 -0.58 -6.52
CA LYS A 59 -16.26 0.36 -7.48
C LYS A 59 -15.69 1.78 -7.38
N SER A 60 -15.33 2.21 -6.17
CA SER A 60 -14.89 3.58 -5.92
C SER A 60 -13.38 3.76 -6.15
N ASN A 61 -12.58 2.73 -5.88
CA ASN A 61 -11.13 2.83 -5.75
C ASN A 61 -10.36 2.14 -6.89
N LEU A 62 -10.88 1.02 -7.42
CA LEU A 62 -10.11 0.14 -8.32
C LEU A 62 -9.70 0.84 -9.62
N GLU A 63 -10.58 1.68 -10.17
CA GLU A 63 -10.28 2.41 -11.42
C GLU A 63 -9.03 3.29 -11.29
N GLY A 64 -8.79 3.88 -10.12
CA GLY A 64 -7.60 4.66 -9.85
C GLY A 64 -6.32 3.84 -9.95
N ILE A 65 -6.35 2.57 -9.52
CA ILE A 65 -5.23 1.64 -9.59
C ILE A 65 -5.04 1.11 -11.02
N LEU A 66 -6.14 0.85 -11.74
CA LEU A 66 -6.09 0.32 -13.11
C LEU A 66 -5.60 1.35 -14.14
N LYS A 67 -5.77 2.65 -13.86
CA LYS A 67 -5.40 3.78 -14.75
C LYS A 67 -4.15 4.52 -14.32
N GLN A 68 -3.16 3.79 -13.82
CA GLN A 68 -1.86 4.35 -13.44
C GLN A 68 -1.03 4.66 -14.70
N ASP A 69 -0.31 5.78 -14.66
CA ASP A 69 0.63 6.19 -15.72
C ASP A 69 1.97 5.45 -15.47
N TYR A 70 1.97 4.14 -15.71
CA TYR A 70 3.12 3.25 -15.53
C TYR A 70 3.20 2.25 -16.69
N PRO A 71 4.39 2.03 -17.29
CA PRO A 71 4.48 1.34 -18.57
C PRO A 71 4.17 -0.16 -18.50
N ASP A 72 4.62 -0.86 -17.44
CA ASP A 72 4.41 -2.30 -17.29
C ASP A 72 4.01 -2.64 -15.87
N PHE A 73 2.74 -2.97 -15.69
CA PHE A 73 2.23 -3.47 -14.42
C PHE A 73 1.02 -4.37 -14.61
N GLU A 74 0.79 -5.21 -13.62
CA GLU A 74 -0.42 -6.01 -13.50
C GLU A 74 -1.12 -5.74 -12.17
N VAL A 75 -2.42 -6.01 -12.13
CA VAL A 75 -3.23 -5.93 -10.92
C VAL A 75 -3.84 -7.30 -10.65
N ILE A 76 -3.53 -7.88 -9.51
CA ILE A 76 -4.02 -9.18 -9.08
C ILE A 76 -4.97 -8.96 -7.91
N ILE A 77 -6.24 -9.32 -8.11
CA ILE A 77 -7.25 -9.25 -7.07
C ILE A 77 -7.53 -10.66 -6.54
N MET A 78 -7.34 -10.82 -5.24
CA MET A 78 -7.66 -12.03 -4.50
C MET A 78 -9.04 -11.85 -3.87
N ASP A 79 -10.07 -12.44 -4.48
CA ASP A 79 -11.41 -12.51 -3.92
C ASP A 79 -11.48 -13.62 -2.87
N ASP A 80 -11.54 -13.27 -1.59
CA ASP A 80 -11.50 -14.20 -0.46
C ASP A 80 -12.90 -14.65 -0.04
N ARG A 81 -13.63 -15.37 -0.91
CA ARG A 81 -15.01 -15.86 -0.65
C ARG A 81 -16.05 -14.74 -0.50
N SER A 82 -16.03 -13.73 -1.37
CA SER A 82 -17.07 -12.69 -1.31
C SER A 82 -18.45 -13.25 -1.67
N GLN A 83 -19.48 -12.66 -1.08
CA GLN A 83 -20.91 -12.99 -1.24
C GLN A 83 -21.77 -11.78 -1.61
N ASP A 84 -21.18 -10.59 -1.67
CA ASP A 84 -21.84 -9.32 -1.96
C ASP A 84 -21.92 -8.97 -3.45
N GLY A 85 -21.44 -9.85 -4.33
CA GLY A 85 -21.33 -9.61 -5.78
C GLY A 85 -20.01 -9.01 -6.24
N SER A 86 -19.00 -8.87 -5.35
CA SER A 86 -17.65 -8.39 -5.69
C SER A 86 -17.05 -9.17 -6.85
N TYR A 87 -17.05 -10.50 -6.78
CA TYR A 87 -16.45 -11.36 -7.79
C TYR A 87 -17.12 -11.23 -9.16
N GLU A 88 -18.45 -11.22 -9.21
CA GLU A 88 -19.24 -11.09 -10.44
C GLU A 88 -19.03 -9.72 -11.09
N TRP A 89 -18.92 -8.68 -10.28
CA TRP A 89 -18.60 -7.34 -10.78
C TRP A 89 -17.16 -7.28 -11.32
N LEU A 90 -16.20 -7.85 -10.59
CA LEU A 90 -14.80 -7.90 -11.00
C LEU A 90 -14.63 -8.61 -12.35
N LYS A 91 -15.32 -9.73 -12.61
CA LYS A 91 -15.28 -10.39 -13.93
C LYS A 91 -15.63 -9.46 -15.08
N LYS A 92 -16.65 -8.62 -14.91
CA LYS A 92 -17.06 -7.63 -15.93
C LYS A 92 -15.98 -6.56 -16.14
N VAL A 93 -15.31 -6.17 -15.05
CA VAL A 93 -14.19 -5.22 -15.13
C VAL A 93 -13.00 -5.82 -15.88
N GLN A 94 -12.71 -7.11 -15.66
CA GLN A 94 -11.62 -7.83 -16.33
C GLN A 94 -11.77 -7.87 -17.86
N GLU A 95 -13.00 -7.88 -18.39
CA GLU A 95 -13.25 -7.77 -19.84
C GLU A 95 -12.69 -6.47 -20.43
N THR A 96 -12.60 -5.41 -19.63
CA THR A 96 -12.11 -4.08 -20.06
C THR A 96 -10.60 -3.91 -19.85
N TYR A 97 -10.03 -4.51 -18.80
CA TYR A 97 -8.64 -4.30 -18.39
C TYR A 97 -7.85 -5.61 -18.48
N GLN A 98 -7.04 -5.76 -19.54
CA GLN A 98 -6.28 -6.99 -19.81
C GLN A 98 -5.19 -7.29 -18.78
N HIS A 99 -4.69 -6.26 -18.08
CA HIS A 99 -3.71 -6.38 -17.01
C HIS A 99 -4.34 -6.66 -15.63
N LEU A 100 -5.66 -6.83 -15.56
CA LEU A 100 -6.37 -7.26 -14.36
C LEU A 100 -6.52 -8.78 -14.32
N GLN A 101 -5.99 -9.41 -13.28
CA GLN A 101 -6.20 -10.81 -12.95
C GLN A 101 -7.06 -10.92 -11.69
N ILE A 102 -8.01 -11.86 -11.69
CA ILE A 102 -8.88 -12.12 -10.54
C ILE A 102 -8.75 -13.59 -10.17
N ASN A 103 -8.29 -13.84 -8.95
CA ASN A 103 -8.18 -15.17 -8.39
C ASN A 103 -9.17 -15.29 -7.22
N ARG A 104 -10.09 -16.24 -7.32
CA ARG A 104 -11.06 -16.52 -6.25
C ARG A 104 -10.53 -17.60 -5.33
N ILE A 105 -10.60 -17.36 -4.04
CA ILE A 105 -10.28 -18.33 -3.00
C ILE A 105 -11.60 -18.89 -2.50
N GLU A 106 -11.85 -20.17 -2.76
CA GLU A 106 -13.07 -20.84 -2.31
C GLU A 106 -12.98 -21.28 -0.84
N LYS A 107 -11.78 -21.63 -0.37
CA LYS A 107 -11.54 -22.07 1.00
C LYS A 107 -10.13 -21.70 1.47
N THR A 108 -10.03 -21.14 2.68
CA THR A 108 -8.74 -21.01 3.38
C THR A 108 -8.42 -22.34 4.08
N PRO A 109 -7.18 -22.85 3.99
CA PRO A 109 -6.75 -24.04 4.72
C PRO A 109 -6.97 -23.91 6.22
N ASP A 110 -7.24 -25.04 6.87
CA ASP A 110 -7.40 -25.08 8.31
C ASP A 110 -6.08 -24.63 8.99
N ASN A 111 -6.20 -23.87 10.08
CA ASN A 111 -5.09 -23.22 10.79
C ASN A 111 -4.39 -22.04 10.08
N PHE A 112 -4.90 -21.55 8.94
CA PHE A 112 -4.41 -20.33 8.31
C PHE A 112 -5.31 -19.12 8.58
N ASN A 113 -4.70 -17.95 8.73
CA ASN A 113 -5.45 -16.69 8.70
C ASN A 113 -5.87 -16.39 7.26
N SER A 114 -7.14 -16.09 7.04
CA SER A 114 -7.71 -15.89 5.70
C SER A 114 -7.04 -14.77 4.92
N LYS A 115 -6.87 -13.58 5.52
CA LYS A 115 -6.22 -12.44 4.87
C LYS A 115 -4.77 -12.74 4.50
N LYS A 116 -4.01 -13.35 5.40
CA LYS A 116 -2.60 -13.73 5.13
C LYS A 116 -2.49 -14.80 4.05
N TYR A 117 -3.41 -15.77 4.04
CA TYR A 117 -3.47 -16.79 3.01
C TYR A 117 -3.75 -16.17 1.65
N ALA A 118 -4.78 -15.32 1.55
CA ALA A 118 -5.11 -14.63 0.30
C ALA A 118 -3.95 -13.82 -0.24
N LEU A 119 -3.27 -13.06 0.64
CA LEU A 119 -2.10 -12.29 0.27
C LEU A 119 -0.96 -13.18 -0.23
N SER A 120 -0.71 -14.31 0.44
CA SER A 120 0.34 -15.26 0.06
C SER A 120 0.07 -15.89 -1.31
N GLU A 121 -1.17 -16.26 -1.58
CA GLU A 121 -1.58 -16.78 -2.89
C GLU A 121 -1.48 -15.71 -3.99
N GLY A 122 -1.81 -14.46 -3.67
CA GLY A 122 -1.60 -13.33 -4.58
C GLY A 122 -0.13 -13.11 -4.91
N ILE A 123 0.77 -13.19 -3.90
CA ILE A 123 2.21 -13.05 -4.10
C ILE A 123 2.76 -14.17 -4.98
N LYS A 124 2.29 -15.41 -4.81
CA LYS A 124 2.68 -16.54 -5.67
C LYS A 124 2.20 -16.40 -7.12
N ALA A 125 1.08 -15.70 -7.32
CA ALA A 125 0.52 -15.47 -8.65
C ALA A 125 1.18 -14.31 -9.40
N ALA A 126 1.94 -13.46 -8.70
CA ALA A 126 2.65 -12.32 -9.26
C ALA A 126 3.71 -12.75 -10.28
N ARG A 127 3.76 -12.07 -11.42
CA ARG A 127 4.76 -12.29 -12.48
C ARG A 127 6.02 -11.44 -12.29
N HIS A 128 5.93 -10.33 -11.57
CA HIS A 128 7.03 -9.39 -11.40
C HIS A 128 7.66 -9.49 -10.01
N GLU A 129 8.95 -9.13 -9.90
CA GLU A 129 9.69 -9.17 -8.64
C GLU A 129 9.27 -8.05 -7.69
N ILE A 130 8.91 -6.88 -8.22
CA ILE A 130 8.41 -5.76 -7.42
C ILE A 130 6.92 -5.95 -7.19
N ILE A 131 6.57 -6.14 -5.92
CA ILE A 131 5.20 -6.34 -5.49
C ILE A 131 4.74 -5.13 -4.67
N LEU A 132 3.64 -4.52 -5.09
CA LEU A 132 2.94 -3.50 -4.33
C LEU A 132 1.67 -4.09 -3.72
N LEU A 133 1.52 -3.94 -2.42
CA LEU A 133 0.34 -4.41 -1.69
C LEU A 133 -0.56 -3.22 -1.36
N THR A 134 -1.86 -3.34 -1.63
CA THR A 134 -2.84 -2.34 -1.21
C THR A 134 -4.18 -3.01 -0.89
N ASP A 135 -4.97 -2.39 -0.02
CA ASP A 135 -6.28 -2.92 0.38
C ASP A 135 -7.38 -2.38 -0.56
N ALA A 136 -8.52 -3.07 -0.65
CA ALA A 136 -9.62 -2.69 -1.53
C ALA A 136 -10.28 -1.34 -1.14
N ASP A 137 -10.18 -0.96 0.14
CA ASP A 137 -10.68 0.29 0.72
C ASP A 137 -9.70 1.47 0.57
N CYS A 138 -8.52 1.26 -0.02
CA CYS A 138 -7.52 2.29 -0.21
C CYS A 138 -7.71 3.05 -1.53
N ARG A 139 -7.77 4.39 -1.44
CA ARG A 139 -7.77 5.27 -2.62
C ARG A 139 -6.37 5.78 -2.92
N VAL A 140 -5.88 5.52 -4.13
CA VAL A 140 -4.62 6.11 -4.62
C VAL A 140 -4.80 7.61 -4.90
N ASN A 141 -3.80 8.41 -4.50
CA ASN A 141 -3.90 9.87 -4.55
C ASN A 141 -3.57 10.47 -5.94
N SER A 142 -2.95 9.69 -6.85
CA SER A 142 -2.55 10.19 -8.17
C SER A 142 -2.36 9.05 -9.17
N LYS A 143 -2.32 9.37 -10.46
CA LYS A 143 -1.95 8.42 -11.53
C LYS A 143 -0.50 7.95 -11.50
N ASN A 144 0.36 8.66 -10.76
CA ASN A 144 1.79 8.34 -10.60
C ASN A 144 2.06 7.56 -9.30
N TRP A 145 1.06 6.92 -8.70
CA TRP A 145 1.24 6.23 -7.43
C TRP A 145 2.20 5.05 -7.56
N ILE A 146 2.03 4.18 -8.58
CA ILE A 146 2.97 3.07 -8.82
C ILE A 146 4.39 3.60 -9.02
N ALA A 147 4.56 4.61 -9.89
CA ALA A 147 5.86 5.22 -10.16
C ALA A 147 6.55 5.73 -8.88
N LYS A 148 5.80 6.37 -7.98
CA LYS A 148 6.33 6.88 -6.70
C LYS A 148 6.68 5.76 -5.72
N MET A 149 5.86 4.71 -5.64
CA MET A 149 6.10 3.58 -4.74
C MET A 149 7.29 2.73 -5.21
N ALA A 150 7.42 2.55 -6.52
CA ALA A 150 8.49 1.75 -7.13
C ALA A 150 9.80 2.55 -7.35
N HIS A 151 9.80 3.87 -7.16
CA HIS A 151 10.93 4.75 -7.52
C HIS A 151 12.28 4.32 -6.94
N SER A 152 12.30 3.84 -5.69
CA SER A 152 13.54 3.47 -5.01
C SER A 152 14.08 2.10 -5.41
N TYR A 153 13.30 1.30 -6.14
CA TYR A 153 13.71 -0.02 -6.60
C TYR A 153 14.50 0.17 -7.90
N LYS A 154 15.73 -0.33 -7.89
CA LYS A 154 16.61 -0.42 -9.06
C LYS A 154 16.94 -1.90 -9.24
N ASP A 155 17.02 -2.33 -10.49
CA ASP A 155 17.72 -3.56 -10.84
C ASP A 155 19.23 -3.42 -10.53
#